data_AF-A0A1M5YUN6-F1
#
_entry.id   AF-A0A1M5YUN6-F1
#
_cell.length_a   1.000
_cell.length_b   1.000
_cell.length_c   1.000
_cell.angle_alpha   90.00
_cell.angle_beta   90.00
_cell.angle_gamma   90.00
#
_symmetry.space_group_name_H-M   'P 1'
#
loop_
_entity.id
_entity.type
_entity.pdbx_description
1 polymer ?
#
loop_
_entity_poly.entity_id
_entity_poly.type
_entity_poly.pdbx_seq_one_letter_code
_entity_poly.pdbx_strand_id
1 'polypeptide(L)' 'MLVTRAALAAPFALSVSTTQHGRSILLGVFSWVAVNLSRPEVRKDRHWFDLGVGLDWAGEQLQGRIYEIDSKES' A
#
# COMPACT_ATOMS: atom_id res chain seq x y z
N MET A 1 16.42 -15.79 -10.75
CA MET A 1 16.31 -14.66 -9.81
C MET A 1 15.26 -15.03 -8.77
N LEU A 2 15.59 -14.98 -7.48
CA LEU A 2 14.63 -15.24 -6.39
C LEU A 2 14.07 -13.90 -5.93
N VAL A 3 12.77 -13.67 -6.13
CA VAL A 3 12.10 -12.46 -5.66
C VAL A 3 11.86 -12.58 -4.16
N THR A 4 12.50 -11.71 -3.37
CA THR A 4 12.39 -11.72 -1.91
C THR A 4 11.47 -10.62 -1.38
N ARG A 5 11.22 -9.59 -2.20
CA ARG A 5 10.39 -8.43 -1.87
C ARG A 5 9.61 -7.97 -3.10
N ALA A 6 8.41 -7.47 -2.90
CA ALA A 6 7.61 -6.85 -3.95
C ALA A 6 6.82 -5.67 -3.38
N ALA A 7 6.56 -4.70 -4.24
CA ALA A 7 5.63 -3.62 -3.98
C ALA A 7 4.78 -3.33 -5.21
N LEU A 8 3.56 -2.89 -4.97
CA LEU A 8 2.54 -2.56 -5.95
C LEU A 8 1.83 -1.29 -5.49
N ALA A 9 1.59 -0.38 -6.42
CA ALA A 9 0.66 0.73 -6.25
C ALA A 9 -0.42 0.65 -7.33
N ALA A 10 -1.69 0.84 -6.95
CA ALA A 10 -2.82 0.83 -7.86
C ALA A 10 -3.81 1.96 -7.51
N PRO A 11 -4.22 2.81 -8.46
CA PRO A 11 -5.22 3.83 -8.20
C PRO A 11 -6.60 3.20 -7.91
N PHE A 12 -7.38 3.83 -7.05
CA PHE A 12 -8.75 3.42 -6.73
C PHE A 12 -9.71 4.61 -6.62
N ALA A 13 -10.99 4.29 -6.76
CA ALA A 13 -12.10 5.15 -6.37
C ALA A 13 -12.94 4.43 -5.30
N LEU A 14 -13.17 5.10 -4.17
CA LEU A 14 -13.91 4.59 -3.03
C LEU A 14 -15.22 5.37 -2.88
N SER A 15 -16.35 4.66 -2.93
CA SER A 15 -17.65 5.25 -2.63
C SER A 15 -17.88 5.30 -1.13
N VAL A 16 -18.11 6.49 -0.59
CA VAL A 16 -18.42 6.71 0.84
C VAL A 16 -19.80 7.35 0.97
N SER A 17 -20.53 6.99 2.01
CA SER A 17 -21.82 7.62 2.34
C SER A 17 -21.75 8.14 3.76
N THR A 18 -22.14 9.40 3.96
CA THR A 18 -22.25 10.00 5.30
C THR A 18 -23.71 10.30 5.61
N THR A 19 -24.06 10.26 6.90
CA THR A 19 -25.43 10.55 7.36
C THR A 19 -25.85 12.00 7.09
N GLN A 20 -24.90 12.92 6.87
CA GLN A 20 -25.18 14.34 6.64
C GLN A 20 -25.07 14.79 5.17
N HIS A 21 -24.20 14.18 4.36
CA HIS A 21 -23.86 14.72 3.03
C HIS A 21 -24.17 13.76 1.86
N GLY A 22 -24.83 12.63 2.12
CA GLY A 22 -25.13 11.65 1.07
C GLY A 22 -23.89 10.88 0.61
N ARG A 23 -23.89 10.44 -0.66
CA ARG A 23 -22.82 9.64 -1.29
C ARG A 23 -21.76 10.55 -1.91
N SER A 24 -20.50 10.30 -1.60
CA SER A 24 -19.31 10.94 -2.19
C SER A 24 -18.34 9.88 -2.73
N ILE A 25 -17.48 10.28 -3.67
CA ILE A 25 -16.37 9.44 -4.15
C ILE A 25 -15.05 10.03 -3.64
N LEU A 26 -14.24 9.20 -3.00
CA LEU A 26 -12.86 9.51 -2.64
C LEU A 26 -11.93 8.82 -3.64
N LEU A 27 -10.93 9.54 -4.14
CA LEU A 27 -9.90 8.97 -4.99
C LEU A 27 -8.62 8.76 -4.17
N GLY A 28 -7.83 7.77 -4.55
CA GLY A 28 -6.58 7.49 -3.87
C GLY A 28 -5.75 6.42 -4.56
N VAL A 29 -4.69 6.00 -3.89
CA VAL A 29 -3.82 4.91 -4.33
C VAL A 29 -3.72 3.87 -3.22
N PHE A 30 -3.97 2.62 -3.59
CA PHE A 30 -3.72 1.47 -2.74
C PHE A 30 -2.29 1.04 -2.97
N SER A 31 -1.52 0.90 -1.89
CA SER A 31 -0.19 0.30 -1.96
C SER A 31 -0.14 -1.00 -1.17
N TRP A 32 0.46 -2.02 -1.75
CA TRP A 32 0.78 -3.28 -1.09
C TRP A 32 2.28 -3.51 -1.17
N VAL A 33 2.85 -3.96 -0.07
CA VAL A 33 4.25 -4.36 0.03
C VAL A 33 4.32 -5.71 0.73
N ALA A 34 5.17 -6.60 0.19
CA ALA A 34 5.49 -7.87 0.81
C ALA A 34 7.01 -8.08 0.86
N VAL A 35 7.48 -8.61 1.99
CA VAL A 35 8.88 -9.04 2.20
C VAL A 35 8.91 -10.52 2.61
N ASN A 36 10.09 -11.13 2.52
CA ASN A 36 10.32 -12.56 2.73
C ASN A 36 9.47 -13.45 1.81
N LEU A 37 9.24 -13.03 0.56
CA LEU A 37 8.42 -13.77 -0.42
C LEU A 37 8.93 -15.18 -0.73
N SER A 38 10.22 -15.43 -0.51
CA SER A 38 10.83 -16.76 -0.68
C SER A 38 10.65 -17.69 0.52
N ARG A 39 10.12 -17.20 1.65
CA ARG A 39 9.94 -17.93 2.92
C ARG A 39 8.53 -17.69 3.46
N PRO A 40 7.51 -18.45 3.00
CA PRO A 40 6.11 -18.22 3.34
C PRO A 40 5.84 -18.11 4.85
N GLU A 41 6.55 -18.88 5.66
CA GLU A 41 6.45 -18.95 7.12
C GLU A 41 6.81 -17.64 7.85
N VAL A 42 7.60 -16.76 7.23
CA VAL A 42 8.02 -15.46 7.78
C VAL A 42 7.66 -14.31 6.84
N ARG A 43 6.75 -14.55 5.88
CA ARG A 43 6.24 -13.53 4.97
C ARG A 43 5.54 -12.44 5.78
N LYS A 44 5.85 -11.18 5.46
CA LYS A 44 5.20 -10.01 6.05
C LYS A 44 4.61 -9.15 4.96
N ASP A 45 3.37 -8.74 5.13
CA ASP A 45 2.63 -7.88 4.22
C ASP A 45 2.21 -6.60 4.94
N ARG A 46 2.19 -5.48 4.22
CA ARG A 46 1.59 -4.23 4.69
C ARG A 46 0.84 -3.54 3.56
N HIS A 47 -0.22 -2.84 3.93
CA HIS A 47 -1.10 -2.15 3.01
C HIS A 47 -1.29 -0.70 3.44
N TRP A 48 -1.46 0.18 2.46
CA TRP A 48 -1.80 1.59 2.65
C TRP A 48 -2.95 1.97 1.72
N PHE A 49 -3.84 2.82 2.22
CA PHE A 49 -4.90 3.49 1.46
C PHE A 49 -4.66 4.99 1.53
N ASP A 50 -3.88 5.49 0.59
CA ASP A 50 -3.53 6.91 0.55
C ASP A 50 -4.61 7.67 -0.21
N LEU A 51 -5.38 8.49 0.50
CA LEU A 51 -6.46 9.29 -0.08
C LEU A 51 -5.93 10.62 -0.62
N GLY A 52 -6.46 11.08 -1.76
CA GLY A 52 -6.13 12.38 -2.33
C GLY A 52 -4.75 12.48 -2.98
N VAL A 53 -4.06 11.36 -3.18
CA VAL A 53 -2.74 11.30 -3.84
C VAL A 53 -2.81 10.61 -5.20
N GLY A 54 -1.83 10.90 -6.06
CA GLY A 54 -1.66 10.28 -7.37
C GLY A 54 -0.63 9.15 -7.37
N LEU A 55 -0.59 8.41 -8.49
CA LEU A 55 0.32 7.27 -8.66
C LEU A 55 1.79 7.66 -8.60
N ASP A 56 2.16 8.84 -9.12
CA ASP A 56 3.54 9.33 -9.12
C ASP A 56 4.07 9.47 -7.69
N TRP A 57 3.32 10.15 -6.83
CA TRP A 57 3.63 10.27 -5.41
C TRP A 57 3.73 8.90 -4.72
N ALA A 58 2.76 8.02 -4.98
CA ALA A 58 2.75 6.68 -4.37
C ALA A 58 3.95 5.83 -4.83
N GLY A 59 4.39 5.99 -6.08
CA GLY A 59 5.57 5.34 -6.64
C GLY A 59 6.84 5.71 -5.88
N GLU A 60 7.02 6.98 -5.53
CA GLU A 60 8.14 7.45 -4.70
C GLU A 60 8.14 6.82 -3.30
N GLN A 61 6.96 6.50 -2.74
CA GLN A 61 6.84 5.89 -1.41
C GLN A 61 7.17 4.40 -1.38
N LEU A 62 7.03 3.67 -2.51
CA LEU A 62 7.14 2.20 -2.53
C LEU A 62 8.49 1.71 -2.00
N GLN A 63 9.58 2.39 -2.36
CA GLN A 63 10.91 2.01 -1.90
C GLN A 63 11.04 2.12 -0.38
N GLY A 64 10.63 3.24 0.22
CA GLY A 64 10.67 3.43 1.67
C GLY A 64 9.81 2.38 2.40
N ARG A 65 8.60 2.14 1.90
CA ARG A 65 7.65 1.17 2.46
C ARG A 65 8.18 -0.27 2.44
N ILE A 66 8.97 -0.65 1.44
CA ILE A 66 9.65 -1.96 1.39
C ILE A 66 10.63 -2.16 2.55
N TYR A 67 11.34 -1.11 2.96
CA TYR A 67 12.35 -1.22 4.03
C TYR A 67 11.76 -1.00 5.44
N GLU A 68 10.66 -0.25 5.56
CA GLU A 68 9.94 -0.06 6.83
C GLU A 68 9.32 -1.33 7.43
N ILE A 69 9.09 -2.37 6.63
CA ILE A 69 8.52 -3.63 7.15
C ILE A 69 9.55 -4.39 7.98
N ASP A 70 10.84 -4.25 7.67
CA ASP A 70 11.92 -4.91 8.41
C ASP A 70 12.30 -4.18 9.70
N SER A 71 12.21 -2.84 9.71
CA SER A 71 12.70 -2.02 10.83
C SER A 71 11.85 -2.10 12.11
N LYS A 72 10.79 -2.92 12.15
CA LYS A 72 9.94 -3.08 13.34
C LYS A 72 10.33 -4.26 14.26
N GLU A 73 11.52 -4.83 14.08
CA GLU A 73 12.09 -5.85 14.99
C GLU A 73 13.49 -5.45 15.46
N SER A 74 13.58 -4.39 16.25
CA SER A 74 14.77 -4.08 17.08
C SER A 74 14.32 -3.73 18.48
#